data_AF-A0A434U4J0-F1
#
_entry.id   AF-A0A434U4J0-F1
#
_cell.length_a   1.000
_cell.length_b   1.000
_cell.length_c   1.000
_cell.angle_alpha   90.00
_cell.angle_beta   90.00
_cell.angle_gamma   90.00
#
_symmetry.space_group_name_H-M   'P 1'
#
loop_
_entity.id
_entity.type
_entity.pdbx_description
1 polymer ?
#
loop_
_entity_poly.entity_id
_entity_poly.type
_entity_poly.pdbx_seq_one_letter_code
_entity_poly.pdbx_strand_id
1 'polypeptide(L)'
;MAWGGTAMAVQIQGLPVTYYPIPKSGTSSVKYALMALGGKQAVLLDPDNDVHSQIATNWADPFEPVYDGLSGKFTIVRDPLERLLSAYSSRILDTDVLRSRSPNLELLESFGLPTNPDPDTFILNIEKYCACSGDIHFHVASPRRFIGSSLFLFEHVFKFEDMDKVGAFLSTVSGKTVSMPRLQAARGKVSPSDLSPAAFRRAMRFCRYDYGFLVDYYDPARWGGIPQGDPDETSSLHVAGDLTAFRNGRLVYPRTLRNLVGFLAKRPLKKRVGL
;
A
#
# COMPACT_ATOMS: atom_id res chain seq x y z
N MET A 1 -12.84 18.88 -5.77
CA MET A 1 -12.52 18.50 -4.38
C MET A 1 -11.10 17.98 -4.33
N ALA A 2 -10.22 18.67 -3.60
CA ALA A 2 -8.82 18.28 -3.47
C ALA A 2 -8.72 17.05 -2.57
N TRP A 3 -8.33 15.91 -3.13
CA TRP A 3 -7.97 14.72 -2.36
C TRP A 3 -6.57 14.94 -1.77
N GLY A 4 -6.52 15.75 -0.71
CA GLY A 4 -5.30 16.16 -0.01
C GLY A 4 -4.94 15.17 1.08
N GLY A 5 -3.74 14.60 0.94
CA GLY A 5 -3.08 13.72 1.89
C GLY A 5 -2.97 12.28 1.35
N THR A 6 -1.86 11.58 1.62
CA THR A 6 -1.87 10.14 2.00
C THR A 6 -0.64 9.79 2.84
N ALA A 7 -0.78 9.63 4.15
CA ALA A 7 -0.11 8.59 4.94
C ALA A 7 -1.01 8.27 6.14
N MET A 8 -0.96 7.01 6.55
CA MET A 8 -1.96 6.36 7.38
C MET A 8 -1.18 5.72 8.53
N ALA A 9 -1.37 6.16 9.77
CA ALA A 9 -0.66 5.66 10.95
C ALA A 9 -1.65 5.15 12.02
N VAL A 10 -1.29 4.06 12.68
CA VAL A 10 -2.01 3.44 13.78
C VAL A 10 -1.14 3.52 15.02
N GLN A 11 -1.62 4.27 16.01
CA GLN A 11 -1.06 4.34 17.35
C GLN A 11 -1.95 3.56 18.32
N ILE A 12 -1.36 2.91 19.31
CA ILE A 12 -2.08 2.17 20.34
C ILE A 12 -1.73 2.77 21.68
N GLN A 13 -2.75 3.10 22.47
CA GLN A 13 -2.53 3.59 23.82
C GLN A 13 -1.80 2.53 24.66
N GLY A 14 -0.70 2.95 25.30
CA GLY A 14 0.09 2.09 26.18
C GLY A 14 1.15 1.24 25.50
N LEU A 15 1.35 1.36 24.18
CA LEU A 15 2.48 0.72 23.48
C LEU A 15 3.38 1.77 22.81
N PRO A 16 4.71 1.69 23.00
CA PRO A 16 5.64 2.55 22.29
C PRO A 16 5.90 1.96 20.90
N VAL A 17 4.88 1.92 20.05
CA VAL A 17 5.01 1.58 18.62
C VAL A 17 3.99 2.36 17.80
N THR A 18 4.37 2.67 16.57
CA THR A 18 3.46 3.26 15.57
C THR A 18 3.53 2.42 14.30
N TYR A 19 2.38 1.85 13.91
CA TYR A 19 2.25 1.03 12.70
C TYR A 19 1.77 1.88 11.52
N TYR A 20 2.47 1.82 10.39
CA TYR A 20 2.04 2.49 9.16
C TYR A 20 1.53 1.46 8.15
N PRO A 21 0.20 1.29 8.02
CA PRO A 21 -0.39 0.32 7.11
C PRO A 21 -0.18 0.65 5.63
N ILE A 22 0.24 -0.38 4.88
CA ILE A 22 0.12 -0.44 3.42
C ILE A 22 -1.04 -1.38 3.08
N PRO A 23 -2.01 -0.94 2.25
CA PRO A 23 -3.09 -1.82 1.81
C PRO A 23 -2.57 -3.09 1.15
N LYS A 24 -3.22 -4.22 1.46
CA LYS A 24 -2.91 -5.55 0.95
C LYS A 24 -1.56 -6.15 1.40
N SER A 25 -0.93 -5.56 2.41
CA SER A 25 0.28 -6.08 3.09
C SER A 25 0.01 -6.64 4.50
N GLY A 26 -1.15 -7.28 4.72
CA GLY A 26 -1.48 -7.89 6.04
C GLY A 26 -2.02 -6.92 7.09
N THR A 27 -2.48 -5.74 6.68
CA THR A 27 -3.00 -4.70 7.60
C THR A 27 -4.10 -5.18 8.52
N SER A 28 -5.05 -6.01 8.07
CA SER A 28 -6.13 -6.53 8.92
C SER A 28 -5.58 -7.37 10.07
N SER A 29 -4.67 -8.32 9.79
CA SER A 29 -4.03 -9.17 10.80
C SER A 29 -3.26 -8.37 11.83
N VAL A 30 -2.49 -7.36 11.38
CA VAL A 30 -1.75 -6.47 12.28
C VAL A 30 -2.71 -5.69 13.16
N LYS A 31 -3.69 -5.00 12.58
CA LYS A 31 -4.65 -4.22 13.35
C LYS A 31 -5.41 -5.09 14.35
N TYR A 32 -5.77 -6.33 14.01
CA TYR A 32 -6.39 -7.27 14.95
C TYR A 32 -5.47 -7.57 16.14
N ALA A 33 -4.19 -7.89 15.90
CA ALA A 33 -3.21 -8.13 16.97
C ALA A 33 -3.02 -6.88 17.86
N LEU A 34 -2.99 -5.70 17.25
CA LEU A 34 -2.89 -4.41 17.94
C LEU A 34 -4.13 -4.11 18.79
N MET A 35 -5.34 -4.45 18.32
CA MET A 35 -6.59 -4.33 19.10
C MET A 35 -6.56 -5.25 20.33
N ALA A 36 -6.13 -6.49 20.14
CA ALA A 36 -6.01 -7.48 21.22
C ALA A 36 -5.04 -7.00 22.31
N LEU A 37 -3.92 -6.38 21.92
CA LEU A 37 -2.94 -5.81 22.85
C LEU A 37 -3.49 -4.61 23.64
N GLY A 38 -4.29 -3.76 22.99
CA GLY A 38 -4.94 -2.59 23.58
C GLY A 38 -6.13 -2.90 24.50
N GLY A 39 -6.38 -4.18 24.82
CA GLY A 39 -7.47 -4.60 25.71
C GLY A 39 -8.86 -4.59 25.08
N LYS A 40 -8.97 -4.34 23.77
CA LYS A 40 -10.23 -4.41 23.02
C LYS A 40 -10.37 -5.80 22.40
N GLN A 41 -10.86 -6.78 23.16
CA GLN A 41 -11.36 -8.04 22.59
C GLN A 41 -12.74 -7.77 21.98
N ALA A 42 -12.77 -7.30 20.73
CA ALA A 42 -14.01 -7.33 19.95
C ALA A 42 -14.16 -8.71 19.30
N VAL A 43 -15.30 -9.37 19.53
CA VAL A 43 -15.74 -10.47 18.66
C VAL A 43 -16.14 -9.82 17.34
N LEU A 44 -15.27 -9.91 16.34
CA LEU A 44 -15.49 -9.31 15.02
C LEU A 44 -16.22 -10.33 14.15
N LEU A 45 -17.41 -9.97 13.65
CA LEU A 45 -18.25 -10.84 12.81
C LEU A 45 -17.65 -10.96 11.40
N ASP A 46 -17.00 -9.90 10.93
CA ASP A 46 -16.15 -9.87 9.74
C ASP A 46 -14.82 -9.14 10.07
N PRO A 47 -13.79 -9.86 10.52
CA PRO A 47 -12.52 -9.27 10.95
C PRO A 47 -11.86 -8.39 9.88
N ASP A 48 -12.08 -8.65 8.59
CA ASP A 48 -11.42 -7.90 7.53
C ASP A 48 -12.09 -6.56 7.25
N ASN A 49 -13.41 -6.41 7.47
CA ASN A 49 -14.11 -5.13 7.32
C ASN A 49 -14.27 -4.39 8.65
N ASP A 50 -14.51 -5.10 9.75
CA ASP A 50 -14.81 -4.54 11.06
C ASP A 50 -13.56 -3.94 11.73
N VAL A 51 -12.36 -4.44 11.45
CA VAL A 51 -11.11 -3.91 12.04
C VAL A 51 -10.78 -2.52 11.51
N HIS A 52 -11.19 -2.19 10.28
CA HIS A 52 -10.96 -0.86 9.71
C HIS A 52 -11.87 0.22 10.31
N SER A 53 -13.05 -0.14 10.82
CA SER A 53 -13.96 0.80 11.49
C SER A 53 -13.57 1.05 12.95
N GLN A 54 -12.92 0.09 13.61
CA GLN A 54 -12.59 0.16 15.03
C GLN A 54 -11.24 0.77 15.37
N ILE A 55 -10.25 0.67 14.47
CA ILE A 55 -9.00 1.43 14.55
C ILE A 55 -8.98 2.47 13.43
N ALA A 56 -9.34 3.69 13.83
CA ALA A 56 -9.14 4.87 13.02
C ALA A 56 -7.66 4.94 12.61
N THR A 57 -7.45 5.06 11.31
CA THR A 57 -6.10 5.22 10.78
C THR A 57 -5.88 6.71 10.64
N ASN A 58 -5.01 7.26 11.47
CA ASN A 58 -4.80 8.69 11.54
C ASN A 58 -3.94 9.15 10.37
N TRP A 59 -4.31 10.32 9.85
CA TRP A 59 -3.56 11.05 8.85
C TRP A 59 -2.15 11.37 9.37
N ALA A 60 -1.14 10.75 8.77
CA ALA A 60 0.24 11.21 8.83
C ALA A 60 0.58 11.84 7.47
N ASP A 61 1.49 12.82 7.44
CA ASP A 61 2.05 13.27 6.17
C ASP A 61 3.21 12.31 5.81
N PRO A 62 3.18 11.65 4.64
CA PRO A 62 4.23 10.74 4.19
C PRO A 62 5.60 11.44 4.05
N PHE A 63 5.61 12.76 3.87
CA PHE A 63 6.80 13.60 3.67
C PHE A 63 7.17 14.44 4.89
N GLU A 64 6.29 14.52 5.90
CA GLU A 64 6.64 15.00 7.25
C GLU A 64 6.53 13.85 8.27
N PRO A 65 7.51 12.93 8.32
CA PRO A 65 7.52 11.86 9.32
C PRO A 65 7.44 12.46 10.72
N VAL A 66 6.34 12.18 11.40
CA VAL A 66 6.11 12.62 12.78
C VAL A 66 7.07 11.86 13.69
N TYR A 67 7.92 12.59 14.40
CA TYR A 67 8.58 12.09 15.60
C TYR A 67 7.59 12.29 16.75
N ASP A 68 6.87 11.23 17.08
CA ASP A 68 5.96 11.19 18.23
C ASP A 68 6.69 10.88 19.54
N GLY A 69 8.02 10.71 19.50
CA GLY A 69 8.84 10.40 20.67
C GLY A 69 8.76 8.93 21.10
N LEU A 70 8.03 8.10 20.36
CA LEU A 70 7.96 6.66 20.59
C LEU A 70 9.06 5.97 19.76
N SER A 71 9.79 5.04 20.39
CA SER A 71 10.55 4.03 19.67
C SER A 71 9.59 3.12 18.87
N GLY A 72 10.07 2.35 17.89
CA GLY A 72 9.30 1.25 17.30
C GLY A 72 8.35 1.60 16.15
N LYS A 73 8.67 2.60 15.31
CA LYS A 73 7.94 2.80 14.04
C LYS A 73 8.15 1.62 13.11
N PHE A 74 7.06 1.00 12.67
CA PHE A 74 7.15 -0.13 11.76
C PHE A 74 6.11 -0.13 10.65
N THR A 75 6.43 -0.83 9.57
CA THR A 75 5.52 -1.10 8.45
C THR A 75 5.71 -2.52 7.93
N ILE A 76 4.78 -2.96 7.09
CA ILE A 76 4.86 -4.26 6.41
C ILE A 76 4.77 -4.03 4.91
N VAL A 77 5.77 -4.52 4.19
CA VAL A 77 5.86 -4.47 2.74
C VAL A 77 5.54 -5.84 2.15
N ARG A 78 4.94 -5.86 0.96
CA ARG A 78 4.61 -7.08 0.23
C ARG A 78 5.19 -7.03 -1.18
N ASP A 79 5.51 -8.19 -1.75
CA ASP A 79 5.90 -8.32 -3.15
C ASP A 79 4.92 -7.50 -4.03
N PRO A 80 5.41 -6.54 -4.83
CA PRO A 80 4.55 -5.64 -5.58
C PRO A 80 3.53 -6.33 -6.49
N LEU A 81 3.91 -7.41 -7.17
CA LEU A 81 3.01 -8.13 -8.06
C LEU A 81 1.94 -8.87 -7.25
N GLU A 82 2.35 -9.57 -6.20
CA GLU A 82 1.41 -10.28 -5.32
C GLU A 82 0.46 -9.31 -4.60
N ARG A 83 0.93 -8.10 -4.24
CA ARG A 83 0.11 -7.03 -3.65
C ARG A 83 -0.95 -6.54 -4.63
N LEU A 84 -0.58 -6.35 -5.90
CA LEU A 84 -1.50 -5.95 -6.96
C LEU A 84 -2.59 -7.02 -7.18
N LEU A 85 -2.21 -8.29 -7.30
CA LEU A 85 -3.18 -9.39 -7.46
C LEU A 85 -4.08 -9.53 -6.23
N SER A 86 -3.54 -9.32 -5.04
CA SER A 86 -4.33 -9.28 -3.82
C SER A 86 -5.34 -8.12 -3.79
N ALA A 87 -5.04 -6.99 -4.45
CA ALA A 87 -5.99 -5.90 -4.62
C ALA A 87 -7.14 -6.29 -5.56
N TYR A 88 -6.83 -6.92 -6.70
CA TYR A 88 -7.83 -7.46 -7.62
C TYR A 88 -8.76 -8.46 -6.92
N SER A 89 -8.21 -9.51 -6.32
CA SER A 89 -8.98 -10.54 -5.61
C SER A 89 -9.91 -9.94 -4.56
N SER A 90 -9.39 -9.06 -3.72
CA SER A 90 -10.15 -8.50 -2.61
C SER A 90 -11.18 -7.45 -3.02
N ARG A 91 -10.92 -6.64 -4.06
CA ARG A 91 -11.79 -5.52 -4.43
C ARG A 91 -12.75 -5.88 -5.56
N ILE A 92 -12.29 -6.63 -6.55
CA ILE A 92 -13.11 -7.03 -7.68
C ILE A 92 -13.88 -8.31 -7.34
N LEU A 93 -13.19 -9.40 -6.97
CA LEU A 93 -13.86 -10.68 -6.77
C LEU A 93 -14.69 -10.73 -5.48
N ASP A 94 -14.12 -10.31 -4.35
CA ASP A 94 -14.80 -10.48 -3.06
C ASP A 94 -15.80 -9.36 -2.75
N THR A 95 -15.43 -8.10 -3.02
CA THR A 95 -16.24 -6.92 -2.63
C THR A 95 -17.13 -6.42 -3.78
N ASP A 96 -16.82 -6.77 -5.02
CA ASP A 96 -17.46 -6.25 -6.24
C ASP A 96 -17.58 -4.71 -6.23
N VAL A 97 -16.47 -4.01 -5.96
CA VAL A 97 -16.48 -2.55 -5.75
C VAL A 97 -17.01 -1.75 -6.95
N LEU A 98 -16.94 -2.35 -8.15
CA LEU A 98 -17.48 -1.76 -9.38
C LEU A 98 -19.01 -1.82 -9.45
N ARG A 99 -19.67 -2.48 -8.50
CA ARG A 99 -21.12 -2.46 -8.31
C ARG A 99 -21.54 -1.96 -6.93
N SER A 100 -20.72 -2.17 -5.90
CA SER A 100 -21.09 -1.94 -4.50
C SER A 100 -20.58 -0.63 -3.88
N ARG A 101 -19.59 0.05 -4.49
CA ARG A 101 -18.92 1.23 -3.90
C ARG A 101 -18.96 2.48 -4.76
N SER A 102 -20.05 2.66 -5.53
CA SER A 102 -20.34 3.85 -6.33
C SER A 102 -19.18 4.32 -7.23
N PRO A 103 -18.70 3.48 -8.18
CA PRO A 103 -17.74 3.94 -9.18
C PRO A 103 -18.36 5.01 -10.09
N ASN A 104 -17.52 5.72 -10.84
CA ASN A 104 -17.97 6.57 -11.92
C ASN A 104 -18.40 5.71 -13.13
N LEU A 105 -19.69 5.36 -13.18
CA LEU A 105 -20.28 4.49 -14.22
C LEU A 105 -20.23 5.12 -15.62
N GLU A 106 -20.45 6.44 -15.73
CA GLU A 106 -20.35 7.16 -17.01
C GLU A 106 -18.94 7.04 -17.60
N LEU A 107 -17.91 7.15 -16.74
CA LEU A 107 -16.53 7.04 -17.19
C LEU A 107 -16.16 5.60 -17.58
N LEU A 108 -16.66 4.59 -16.84
CA LEU A 108 -16.51 3.18 -17.21
C LEU A 108 -17.11 2.90 -18.59
N GLU A 109 -18.33 3.38 -18.83
CA GLU A 109 -19.02 3.25 -20.12
C GLU A 109 -18.25 3.96 -21.24
N SER A 110 -17.77 5.18 -21.01
CA SER A 110 -17.00 5.94 -21.99
C SER A 110 -15.67 5.26 -22.37
N PHE A 111 -15.09 4.47 -21.45
CA PHE A 111 -13.90 3.66 -21.70
C PHE A 111 -14.21 2.26 -22.25
N GLY A 112 -15.49 1.88 -22.36
CA GLY A 112 -15.91 0.54 -22.78
C GLY A 112 -15.50 -0.56 -21.80
N LEU A 113 -15.44 -0.26 -20.51
CA LEU A 113 -14.94 -1.19 -19.49
C LEU A 113 -16.08 -1.96 -18.80
N PRO A 114 -15.95 -3.29 -18.64
CA PRO A 114 -16.93 -4.06 -17.89
C PRO A 114 -16.85 -3.76 -16.39
N THR A 115 -17.98 -3.91 -15.70
CA THR A 115 -18.06 -3.84 -14.23
C THR A 115 -17.61 -5.12 -13.53
N ASN A 116 -17.43 -6.22 -14.26
CA ASN A 116 -16.91 -7.48 -13.74
C ASN A 116 -15.74 -7.98 -14.63
N PRO A 117 -14.59 -7.30 -14.61
CA PRO A 117 -13.43 -7.72 -15.40
C PRO A 117 -12.81 -8.99 -14.85
N ASP A 118 -12.39 -9.88 -15.76
CA ASP A 118 -11.42 -10.92 -15.44
C ASP A 118 -10.04 -10.30 -15.09
N PRO A 119 -9.08 -11.08 -14.56
CA PRO A 119 -7.78 -10.55 -14.14
C PRO A 119 -7.05 -9.83 -15.28
N ASP A 120 -7.09 -10.38 -16.49
CA ASP A 120 -6.41 -9.85 -17.66
C ASP A 120 -6.99 -8.50 -18.08
N THR A 121 -8.31 -8.42 -18.22
CA THR A 121 -9.03 -7.20 -18.59
C THR A 121 -8.76 -6.09 -17.58
N PHE A 122 -8.77 -6.43 -16.29
CA PHE A 122 -8.46 -5.50 -15.21
C PHE A 122 -7.02 -4.98 -15.32
N ILE A 123 -6.04 -5.87 -15.41
CA ILE A 123 -4.61 -5.51 -15.44
C ILE A 123 -4.26 -4.69 -16.69
N LEU A 124 -4.80 -5.06 -17.84
CA LEU A 124 -4.57 -4.34 -19.10
C LEU A 124 -5.16 -2.93 -19.08
N ASN A 125 -6.16 -2.66 -18.23
CA ASN A 125 -6.85 -1.36 -18.15
C ASN A 125 -6.79 -0.74 -16.75
N ILE A 126 -5.82 -1.14 -15.93
CA ILE A 126 -5.79 -0.81 -14.50
C ILE A 126 -5.87 0.69 -14.21
N GLU A 127 -5.23 1.52 -15.01
CA GLU A 127 -5.28 2.98 -14.85
C GLU A 127 -6.66 3.56 -15.10
N LYS A 128 -7.38 3.03 -16.10
CA LYS A 128 -8.76 3.46 -16.38
C LYS A 128 -9.69 3.05 -15.24
N TYR A 129 -9.51 1.85 -14.69
CA TYR A 129 -10.25 1.42 -13.51
C TYR A 129 -9.95 2.29 -12.28
N CYS A 130 -8.69 2.74 -12.10
CA CYS A 130 -8.34 3.71 -11.05
C CYS A 130 -9.03 5.06 -11.25
N ALA A 131 -9.12 5.55 -12.49
CA ALA A 131 -9.82 6.80 -12.80
C ALA A 131 -11.33 6.70 -12.50
N CYS A 132 -11.91 5.50 -12.65
CA CYS A 132 -13.32 5.26 -12.39
C CYS A 132 -13.64 4.96 -10.93
N SER A 133 -12.70 4.43 -10.15
CA SER A 133 -12.94 4.02 -8.76
C SER A 133 -11.79 4.43 -7.85
N GLY A 134 -12.10 5.35 -6.91
CA GLY A 134 -11.18 5.75 -5.86
C GLY A 134 -10.77 4.59 -4.94
N ASP A 135 -11.64 3.59 -4.75
CA ASP A 135 -11.31 2.41 -3.95
C ASP A 135 -10.27 1.53 -4.65
N ILE A 136 -10.43 1.28 -5.95
CA ILE A 136 -9.43 0.57 -6.76
C ILE A 136 -8.11 1.34 -6.70
N HIS A 137 -8.15 2.64 -7.01
CA HIS A 137 -6.98 3.51 -7.00
C HIS A 137 -6.24 3.46 -5.66
N PHE A 138 -6.97 3.53 -4.53
CA PHE A 138 -6.38 3.44 -3.20
C PHE A 138 -5.67 2.10 -2.98
N HIS A 139 -6.28 0.97 -3.35
CA HIS A 139 -5.72 -0.35 -3.04
C HIS A 139 -4.55 -0.76 -3.95
N VAL A 140 -4.48 -0.25 -5.18
CA VAL A 140 -3.37 -0.53 -6.09
C VAL A 140 -2.25 0.51 -6.02
N ALA A 141 -2.50 1.67 -5.38
CA ALA A 141 -1.50 2.72 -5.24
C ALA A 141 -0.18 2.22 -4.63
N SER A 142 0.92 2.86 -5.03
CA SER A 142 2.28 2.55 -4.55
C SER A 142 2.35 2.57 -3.01
N PRO A 143 3.15 1.69 -2.38
CA PRO A 143 3.48 1.79 -0.95
C PRO A 143 3.93 3.19 -0.54
N ARG A 144 4.64 3.92 -1.42
CA ARG A 144 5.09 5.30 -1.17
C ARG A 144 3.95 6.26 -0.87
N ARG A 145 2.77 6.00 -1.45
CA ARG A 145 1.55 6.75 -1.13
C ARG A 145 1.18 6.64 0.34
N PHE A 146 1.56 5.59 1.06
CA PHE A 146 1.15 5.36 2.44
C PHE A 146 2.25 5.64 3.47
N ILE A 147 3.50 5.43 3.07
CA ILE A 147 4.65 5.46 3.98
C ILE A 147 5.72 6.47 3.56
N GLY A 148 5.49 7.21 2.48
CA GLY A 148 6.40 8.21 1.97
C GLY A 148 7.55 7.67 1.12
N SER A 149 8.54 8.53 0.92
CA SER A 149 9.60 8.31 -0.07
C SER A 149 10.78 7.50 0.45
N SER A 150 10.83 7.17 1.75
CA SER A 150 12.00 6.54 2.35
C SER A 150 11.63 5.53 3.44
N LEU A 151 12.12 4.30 3.27
CA LEU A 151 12.01 3.25 4.29
C LEU A 151 12.92 3.49 5.49
N PHE A 152 13.96 4.33 5.37
CA PHE A 152 14.84 4.69 6.50
C PHE A 152 14.15 5.46 7.62
N LEU A 153 12.90 5.89 7.41
CA LEU A 153 12.07 6.53 8.42
C LEU A 153 11.47 5.53 9.42
N PHE A 154 11.58 4.24 9.13
CA PHE A 154 11.07 3.13 9.93
C PHE A 154 12.23 2.46 10.66
N GLU A 155 12.00 2.11 11.93
CA GLU A 155 12.94 1.31 12.72
C GLU A 155 12.87 -0.16 12.30
N HIS A 156 11.66 -0.61 11.95
CA HIS A 156 11.43 -1.95 11.42
C HIS A 156 10.59 -1.94 10.15
N VAL A 157 11.06 -2.63 9.13
CA VAL A 157 10.29 -2.91 7.92
C VAL A 157 10.24 -4.42 7.79
N PHE A 158 9.05 -4.98 7.99
CA PHE A 158 8.85 -6.41 7.86
C PHE A 158 8.34 -6.74 6.46
N LYS A 159 8.69 -7.92 5.98
CA LYS A 159 8.06 -8.46 4.79
C LYS A 159 6.77 -9.19 5.15
N PHE A 160 5.87 -9.35 4.19
CA PHE A 160 4.55 -9.94 4.41
C PHE A 160 4.61 -11.46 4.66
N GLU A 161 5.65 -12.14 4.19
CA GLU A 161 5.86 -13.57 4.48
C GLU A 161 6.38 -13.79 5.91
N ASP A 162 7.11 -12.81 6.44
CA ASP A 162 7.68 -12.74 7.79
C ASP A 162 6.69 -12.26 8.89
N MET A 163 5.40 -12.61 8.79
CA MET A 163 4.39 -12.19 9.79
C MET A 163 4.66 -12.74 11.20
N ASP A 164 5.31 -13.88 11.31
CA ASP A 164 5.79 -14.43 12.58
C ASP A 164 6.78 -13.48 13.28
N LYS A 165 7.70 -12.85 12.53
CA LYS A 165 8.64 -11.85 13.06
C LYS A 165 7.93 -10.61 13.57
N VAL A 166 6.83 -10.22 12.93
CA VAL A 166 5.97 -9.12 13.42
C VAL A 166 5.37 -9.49 14.78
N GLY A 167 4.87 -10.72 14.94
CA GLY A 167 4.36 -11.22 16.22
C GLY A 167 5.43 -11.22 17.31
N ALA A 168 6.64 -11.68 16.99
CA ALA A 168 7.77 -11.67 17.93
C ALA A 168 8.18 -10.24 18.34
N PHE A 169 8.21 -9.30 17.38
CA PHE A 169 8.48 -7.89 17.64
C PHE A 169 7.41 -7.29 18.57
N LEU A 170 6.12 -7.46 18.24
CA LEU A 170 5.02 -6.97 19.08
C LEU A 170 5.04 -7.62 20.47
N SER A 171 5.43 -8.89 20.56
CA SER A 171 5.56 -9.58 21.85
C SER A 171 6.66 -8.96 22.72
N THR A 172 7.80 -8.64 22.09
CA THR A 172 8.94 -8.01 22.76
C THR A 172 8.57 -6.62 23.27
N VAL A 173 7.92 -5.80 22.44
CA VAL A 173 7.59 -4.42 22.82
C VAL A 173 6.44 -4.35 23.84
N SER A 174 5.49 -5.29 23.78
CA SER A 174 4.35 -5.30 24.70
C SER A 174 4.59 -6.07 26.01
N GLY A 175 5.62 -6.92 26.07
CA GLY A 175 5.83 -7.87 27.17
C GLY A 175 4.78 -8.99 27.25
N LYS A 176 3.92 -9.13 26.23
CA LYS A 176 2.86 -10.15 26.16
C LYS A 176 3.12 -11.08 24.98
N THR A 177 2.68 -12.33 25.05
CA THR A 177 2.75 -13.23 23.88
C THR A 177 1.73 -12.79 22.84
N VAL A 178 2.19 -12.48 21.63
CA VAL A 178 1.37 -12.08 20.47
C VAL A 178 1.50 -13.12 19.38
N SER A 179 0.40 -13.78 19.06
CA SER A 179 0.29 -14.64 17.88
C SER A 179 -0.40 -13.86 16.76
N MET A 180 0.20 -13.86 15.57
CA MET A 180 -0.39 -13.17 14.42
C MET A 180 -1.52 -14.00 13.82
N PRO A 181 -2.77 -13.50 13.79
CA PRO A 181 -3.87 -14.23 13.21
C PRO A 181 -3.68 -14.30 11.69
N ARG A 182 -3.89 -15.48 11.12
CA ARG A 182 -4.02 -15.64 9.66
C ARG A 182 -5.47 -15.39 9.27
N LEU A 183 -5.85 -14.11 9.20
CA LEU A 183 -7.17 -13.72 8.71
C LEU A 183 -7.28 -14.11 7.23
N GLN A 184 -8.45 -14.61 6.84
CA GLN A 184 -8.67 -15.29 5.56
C GLN A 184 -8.18 -14.44 4.38
N ALA A 185 -7.38 -15.07 3.51
CA ALA A 185 -7.05 -14.52 2.21
C ALA A 185 -8.34 -14.42 1.37
N ALA A 186 -8.38 -13.48 0.44
CA ALA A 186 -9.46 -13.30 -0.53
C ALA A 186 -10.00 -14.65 -1.05
N ARG A 187 -11.33 -14.81 -1.18
CA ARG A 187 -11.96 -16.11 -1.50
C ARG A 187 -11.51 -16.61 -2.87
N GLY A 188 -11.31 -15.70 -3.82
CA GLY A 188 -10.68 -15.99 -5.11
C GLY A 188 -9.22 -15.52 -5.14
N LYS A 189 -8.26 -16.41 -4.91
CA LYS A 189 -6.83 -16.06 -5.00
C LYS A 189 -6.38 -16.13 -6.46
N VAL A 190 -6.01 -14.97 -7.01
CA VAL A 190 -5.35 -14.89 -8.31
C VAL A 190 -3.84 -14.96 -8.11
N SER A 191 -3.18 -15.75 -8.94
CA SER A 191 -1.74 -15.95 -8.97
C SER A 191 -1.15 -15.40 -10.27
N PRO A 192 0.16 -15.12 -10.32
CA PRO A 192 0.81 -14.68 -11.55
C PRO A 192 0.64 -15.64 -12.73
N SER A 193 0.51 -16.95 -12.48
CA SER A 193 0.30 -17.97 -13.52
C SER A 193 -1.09 -17.94 -14.14
N ASP A 194 -2.05 -17.24 -13.54
CA ASP A 194 -3.41 -17.10 -14.08
C ASP A 194 -3.51 -15.97 -15.12
N LEU A 195 -2.46 -15.17 -15.28
CA LEU A 195 -2.41 -14.06 -16.24
C LEU A 195 -1.94 -14.53 -17.62
N SER A 196 -2.50 -13.98 -18.69
CA SER A 196 -1.86 -14.13 -20.00
C SER A 196 -0.48 -13.46 -20.03
N PRO A 197 0.40 -13.83 -20.98
CA PRO A 197 1.69 -13.18 -21.12
C PRO A 197 1.59 -11.65 -21.30
N ALA A 198 0.54 -11.15 -21.95
CA ALA A 198 0.35 -9.71 -22.14
C ALA A 198 -0.01 -9.01 -20.81
N ALA A 199 -0.97 -9.56 -20.06
CA ALA A 199 -1.38 -9.05 -18.77
C ALA A 199 -0.23 -9.16 -17.74
N PHE A 200 0.47 -10.28 -17.68
CA PHE A 200 1.63 -10.45 -16.81
C PHE A 200 2.72 -9.40 -17.07
N ARG A 201 3.09 -9.18 -18.34
CA ARG A 201 4.06 -8.13 -18.69
C ARG A 201 3.57 -6.74 -18.29
N ARG A 202 2.28 -6.45 -18.49
CA ARG A 202 1.67 -5.18 -18.06
C ARG A 202 1.71 -5.01 -16.54
N ALA A 203 1.36 -6.04 -15.77
CA ALA A 203 1.43 -6.03 -14.31
C ALA A 203 2.86 -5.79 -13.81
N MET A 204 3.85 -6.49 -14.37
CA MET A 204 5.26 -6.28 -14.00
C MET A 204 5.74 -4.87 -14.31
N ARG A 205 5.34 -4.29 -15.46
CA ARG A 205 5.65 -2.89 -15.79
C ARG A 205 4.98 -1.92 -14.82
N PHE A 206 3.71 -2.15 -14.49
CA PHE A 206 2.97 -1.35 -13.52
C PHE A 206 3.64 -1.35 -12.14
N CYS A 207 4.16 -2.49 -11.70
CA CYS A 207 4.85 -2.65 -10.42
C CYS A 207 6.31 -2.14 -10.42
N ARG A 208 6.85 -1.64 -11.53
CA ARG A 208 8.30 -1.35 -11.68
C ARG A 208 8.85 -0.40 -10.62
N TYR A 209 8.14 0.69 -10.33
CA TYR A 209 8.59 1.68 -9.35
C TYR A 209 8.48 1.16 -7.92
N ASP A 210 7.49 0.31 -7.64
CA ASP A 210 7.35 -0.35 -6.33
C ASP A 210 8.52 -1.32 -6.09
N TYR A 211 8.94 -2.10 -7.10
CA TYR A 211 10.15 -2.91 -7.01
C TYR A 211 11.40 -2.05 -6.80
N GLY A 212 11.53 -0.93 -7.51
CA GLY A 212 12.66 0.00 -7.30
C GLY A 212 12.67 0.62 -5.90
N PHE A 213 11.50 0.85 -5.30
CA PHE A 213 11.39 1.36 -3.93
C PHE A 213 11.69 0.28 -2.87
N LEU A 214 11.32 -0.96 -3.16
CA LEU A 214 11.47 -2.11 -2.26
C LEU A 214 12.66 -2.98 -2.64
N VAL A 215 13.69 -2.41 -3.28
CA VAL A 215 14.82 -3.16 -3.87
C VAL A 215 15.57 -4.01 -2.84
N ASP A 216 15.67 -3.54 -1.59
CA ASP A 216 16.32 -4.29 -0.50
C ASP A 216 15.45 -5.44 0.05
N TYR A 217 14.17 -5.53 -0.36
CA TYR A 217 13.18 -6.47 0.16
C TYR A 217 12.71 -7.46 -0.89
N TYR A 218 12.51 -7.04 -2.15
CA TYR A 218 11.95 -7.88 -3.21
C TYR A 218 12.73 -7.71 -4.52
N ASP A 219 13.11 -8.84 -5.11
CA ASP A 219 13.80 -8.88 -6.39
C ASP A 219 12.81 -9.31 -7.50
N PRO A 220 12.55 -8.44 -8.51
CA PRO A 220 11.70 -8.80 -9.64
C PRO A 220 12.26 -9.94 -10.49
N ALA A 221 13.54 -10.31 -10.37
CA ALA A 221 14.12 -11.48 -11.04
C ALA A 221 13.42 -12.79 -10.67
N ARG A 222 12.78 -12.86 -9.49
CA ARG A 222 11.88 -13.96 -9.10
C ARG A 222 10.79 -14.25 -10.15
N TRP A 223 10.39 -13.21 -10.89
CA TRP A 223 9.34 -13.25 -11.90
C TRP A 223 9.89 -13.14 -13.33
N GLY A 224 11.20 -13.37 -13.52
CA GLY A 224 11.87 -13.20 -14.82
C GLY A 224 12.29 -11.76 -15.13
N GLY A 225 12.26 -10.86 -14.13
CA GLY A 225 12.63 -9.47 -14.27
C GLY A 225 11.50 -8.59 -14.79
N ILE A 226 11.79 -7.29 -14.93
CA ILE A 226 10.80 -6.31 -15.42
C ILE A 226 10.93 -6.24 -16.95
N PRO A 227 9.91 -6.64 -17.72
CA PRO A 227 9.97 -6.60 -19.18
C PRO A 227 10.17 -5.18 -19.69
N GLN A 228 10.94 -5.03 -20.76
CA GLN A 228 11.01 -3.76 -21.49
C GLN A 228 9.61 -3.40 -22.00
N GLY A 229 9.22 -2.15 -21.79
CA GLY A 229 7.98 -1.59 -22.30
C GLY A 229 8.25 -0.60 -23.43
N ASP A 230 7.20 -0.22 -24.12
CA ASP A 230 7.23 0.98 -24.95
C ASP A 230 7.53 2.20 -24.04
N PRO A 231 8.53 3.05 -24.35
CA PRO A 231 8.78 4.30 -23.63
C PRO A 231 7.54 5.22 -23.57
N ASP A 232 6.66 5.12 -24.57
CA ASP A 232 5.43 5.90 -24.69
C ASP A 232 4.26 5.26 -23.94
N GLU A 233 4.35 3.97 -23.59
CA GLU A 233 3.51 3.38 -22.56
C GLU A 233 3.86 4.07 -21.24
N THR A 234 3.10 5.10 -20.93
CA THR A 234 3.05 5.59 -19.57
C THR A 234 2.62 4.41 -18.69
N SER A 235 3.57 3.85 -17.95
CA SER A 235 3.32 3.14 -16.69
C SER A 235 2.65 4.20 -15.80
N SER A 236 1.34 4.36 -15.96
CA SER A 236 0.56 5.56 -15.64
C SER A 236 -0.28 5.40 -14.39
N LEU A 237 0.20 4.60 -13.43
CA LEU A 237 0.46 5.26 -12.18
C LEU A 237 1.78 6.03 -12.36
N HIS A 238 1.75 7.23 -12.95
CA HIS A 238 1.28 8.38 -12.18
C HIS A 238 1.23 7.98 -10.73
N VAL A 239 2.31 8.25 -10.04
CA VAL A 239 2.15 8.57 -8.66
C VAL A 239 1.24 9.79 -8.63
N ALA A 240 -0.07 9.55 -8.61
CA ALA A 240 -1.07 10.53 -8.28
C ALA A 240 -0.78 10.88 -6.82
N GLY A 241 0.24 11.71 -6.60
CA GLY A 241 0.81 12.00 -5.29
C GLY A 241 2.29 11.70 -5.06
N ASP A 242 3.09 11.21 -6.02
CA ASP A 242 4.58 11.22 -5.88
C ASP A 242 5.31 11.93 -7.04
N LEU A 243 6.26 12.73 -6.58
CA LEU A 243 6.88 13.83 -7.28
C LEU A 243 8.18 13.43 -7.96
N THR A 244 8.49 12.12 -8.07
CA THR A 244 9.84 11.62 -8.41
C THR A 244 9.96 10.76 -9.69
N ALA A 245 8.92 10.65 -10.53
CA ALA A 245 9.00 9.83 -11.76
C ALA A 245 9.77 10.50 -12.92
N PHE A 246 10.68 9.74 -13.54
CA PHE A 246 11.53 10.11 -14.70
C PHE A 246 10.72 10.42 -15.98
N ARG A 247 11.20 11.33 -16.83
CA ARG A 247 10.67 11.57 -18.19
C ARG A 247 11.79 11.76 -19.23
N ASN A 248 11.69 11.07 -20.36
CA ASN A 248 12.47 11.31 -21.60
C ASN A 248 13.99 11.48 -21.39
N GLY A 249 14.62 10.57 -20.65
CA GLY A 249 16.07 10.59 -20.45
C GLY A 249 16.61 11.81 -19.68
N ARG A 250 15.74 12.63 -19.07
CA ARG A 250 16.12 13.74 -18.19
C ARG A 250 15.53 13.54 -16.79
N LEU A 251 16.40 13.63 -15.78
CA LEU A 251 16.02 13.75 -14.38
C LEU A 251 15.31 15.11 -14.20
N VAL A 252 13.97 15.10 -14.13
CA VAL A 252 13.22 16.34 -13.85
C VAL A 252 13.18 16.51 -12.34
N TYR A 253 13.99 17.45 -11.85
CA TYR A 253 14.00 17.88 -10.45
C TYR A 253 12.62 18.40 -9.99
N PRO A 254 12.36 18.40 -8.67
CA PRO A 254 11.18 19.00 -8.05
C PRO A 254 10.81 20.36 -8.64
N ARG A 255 9.56 20.48 -9.12
CA ARG A 255 9.06 21.63 -9.88
C ARG A 255 8.94 22.95 -9.10
N THR A 256 9.28 22.99 -7.82
CA THR A 256 9.28 24.21 -7.00
C THR A 256 10.52 24.26 -6.11
N LEU A 257 11.00 25.48 -5.82
CA LEU A 257 12.15 25.70 -4.92
C LEU A 257 11.92 25.05 -3.53
N ARG A 258 10.67 25.06 -3.05
CA ARG A 258 10.25 24.39 -1.81
C ARG A 258 10.49 22.87 -1.86
N ASN A 259 10.18 22.25 -2.99
CA ASN A 259 10.29 20.80 -3.17
C ASN A 259 11.75 20.36 -3.38
N LEU A 260 12.58 21.20 -4.01
CA LEU A 260 14.03 21.00 -4.12
C LEU A 260 14.72 21.07 -2.76
N VAL A 261 14.34 22.06 -1.95
CA VAL A 261 14.84 22.22 -0.57
C VAL A 261 14.31 21.09 0.34
N GLY A 262 13.18 20.46 0.05
CA GLY A 262 12.68 19.27 0.76
C GLY A 262 13.45 17.99 0.40
N PHE A 263 13.72 17.78 -0.89
CA PHE A 263 14.46 16.62 -1.41
C PHE A 263 15.94 16.65 -1.02
N LEU A 264 16.59 17.81 -1.06
CA LEU A 264 18.01 17.98 -0.71
C LEU A 264 18.26 18.09 0.79
N ALA A 265 17.25 18.45 1.57
CA ALA A 265 17.42 18.53 3.00
C ALA A 265 17.35 17.13 3.60
N LYS A 266 18.49 16.61 4.07
CA LYS A 266 18.54 15.70 5.21
C LYS A 266 17.92 16.44 6.40
N ARG A 267 16.60 16.48 6.50
CA ARG A 267 15.94 17.18 7.60
C ARG A 267 15.98 16.29 8.83
N PRO A 268 16.54 16.76 9.96
CA PRO A 268 16.28 16.14 11.24
C PRO A 268 14.77 16.10 11.46
N LEU A 269 14.30 14.99 12.03
CA LEU A 269 12.91 14.78 12.38
C LEU A 269 12.37 15.99 13.17
N LYS A 270 11.20 16.53 12.79
CA LYS A 270 10.52 17.54 13.62
C LYS A 270 10.08 16.84 14.91
N LYS A 271 10.76 17.12 16.03
CA LYS A 271 10.25 16.80 17.37
C LYS A 271 8.87 17.44 17.53
N ARG A 272 7.82 16.66 17.79
CA ARG A 272 6.67 17.21 18.53
C ARG A 272 7.14 17.40 19.97
N VAL A 273 7.30 18.64 20.38
CA VAL A 273 7.39 19.01 21.80
C VAL A 273 5.96 19.30 22.24
N GLY A 274 5.35 18.42 23.04
CA GLY A 274 4.05 18.66 23.64
C GLY A 274 3.24 17.39 23.90
N LEU A 275 2.95 17.20 25.19
CA LEU A 275 2.13 16.22 25.90
C LEU A 275 0.86 15.73 25.17
#